data_AF-A0A2E0ZJ97-F1
#
_entry.id   AF-A0A2E0ZJ97-F1
#
_cell.length_a   1.000
_cell.length_b   1.000
_cell.length_c   1.000
_cell.angle_alpha   90.00
_cell.angle_beta   90.00
_cell.angle_gamma   90.00
#
_symmetry.space_group_name_H-M   'P 1'
#
loop_
_entity.id
_entity.type
_entity.pdbx_description
1 polymer ?
#
loop_
_entity_poly.entity_id
_entity_poly.type
_entity_poly.pdbx_seq_one_letter_code
_entity_poly.pdbx_strand_id
1 'polypeptide(L)'
;MLIVLILKFAVVAAFLFMFWRRPSLNWGVGLLTVTSAVLLDTFLGTFNRDDMLAQFGFFFYVIAGLLIGGAAYWLFSLFQPVQALVGKQAPVTVGTAVPSNPTTPPQPTIDNIQFSPGTDATGTAFDRQMIYEEIRDRLGREDVLDLLFDLGIRDNEVMNLQQDMHQLIINIMELTEQRGQTGQLALTVERILTPPAPEALPRLEKISLESPPTILRHYLLAHYDLEKLQKTAVTLGVDWEQLAMTSKKSKVRDLLHYLYRRNRIDELIDLMQANTS
;
A
#
# COMPACT_ATOMS: atom_id res chain seq x y z
N MET A 1 -30.45 -28.19 -26.83
CA MET A 1 -30.75 -26.93 -26.12
C MET A 1 -30.60 -27.06 -24.61
N LEU A 2 -31.31 -27.99 -23.96
CA LEU A 2 -31.29 -28.15 -22.50
C LEU A 2 -29.90 -28.47 -21.92
N ILE A 3 -29.13 -29.35 -22.59
CA ILE A 3 -27.77 -29.74 -22.15
C ILE A 3 -26.79 -28.56 -22.16
N VAL A 4 -26.84 -27.70 -23.19
CA VAL A 4 -25.96 -26.52 -23.31
C VAL A 4 -26.30 -25.48 -22.23
N LEU A 5 -27.58 -25.34 -21.91
CA LEU A 5 -28.04 -24.44 -20.85
C LEU A 5 -27.60 -24.94 -19.47
N ILE A 6 -27.70 -26.24 -19.19
CA ILE A 6 -27.20 -26.86 -17.96
C ILE A 6 -25.69 -26.65 -17.81
N LEU A 7 -24.91 -26.82 -18.88
CA LEU A 7 -23.46 -26.62 -18.85
C LEU A 7 -23.09 -25.17 -18.51
N LYS A 8 -23.78 -24.18 -19.07
CA LYS A 8 -23.58 -22.75 -18.76
C LYS A 8 -23.83 -22.45 -17.29
N PHE A 9 -24.93 -22.96 -16.73
CA PHE A 9 -25.25 -22.79 -15.32
C PHE A 9 -24.25 -23.51 -14.41
N ALA A 10 -23.75 -24.68 -14.80
CA ALA A 10 -22.71 -25.38 -14.05
C ALA A 10 -21.40 -24.59 -13.98
N VAL A 11 -21.01 -23.92 -15.07
CA VAL A 11 -19.81 -23.04 -15.09
C VAL A 11 -20.00 -21.84 -14.15
N VAL A 12 -21.16 -21.17 -14.20
CA VAL A 12 -21.45 -20.05 -13.28
C VAL A 12 -21.46 -20.53 -11.82
N ALA A 13 -22.07 -21.69 -11.55
CA ALA A 13 -22.12 -22.27 -10.21
C ALA A 13 -20.72 -22.64 -9.68
N ALA A 14 -19.82 -23.13 -10.53
CA ALA A 14 -18.44 -23.41 -10.15
C ALA A 14 -17.68 -22.12 -9.76
N PHE A 15 -17.85 -21.04 -10.52
CA PHE A 15 -17.25 -19.74 -10.20
C PHE A 15 -17.84 -19.13 -8.93
N LEU A 16 -19.16 -19.26 -8.73
CA LEU A 16 -19.85 -18.78 -7.55
C LEU A 16 -19.43 -19.57 -6.30
N PHE A 17 -19.24 -20.88 -6.42
CA PHE A 17 -18.69 -21.72 -5.36
C PHE A 17 -17.23 -21.35 -5.02
N MET A 18 -16.38 -21.12 -6.03
CA MET A 18 -15.00 -20.66 -5.78
C MET A 18 -14.96 -19.27 -5.13
N PHE A 19 -15.83 -18.34 -5.55
CA PHE A 19 -15.96 -17.03 -4.92
C PHE A 19 -16.43 -17.13 -3.47
N TRP A 20 -17.43 -17.98 -3.18
CA TRP A 20 -17.91 -18.21 -1.82
C TRP A 20 -16.84 -18.80 -0.91
N ARG A 21 -16.02 -19.73 -1.44
CA ARG A 21 -14.93 -20.34 -0.69
C ARG A 21 -13.74 -19.40 -0.47
N ARG A 22 -13.49 -18.45 -1.37
CA ARG A 22 -12.39 -17.48 -1.30
C ARG A 22 -12.85 -16.10 -1.80
N PRO A 23 -13.56 -15.32 -0.97
CA PRO A 23 -14.05 -14.01 -1.36
C PRO A 23 -12.86 -13.06 -1.54
N SER A 24 -12.54 -12.76 -2.78
CA SER A 24 -11.48 -11.81 -3.16
C SER A 24 -11.94 -11.02 -4.38
N LEU A 25 -11.36 -9.83 -4.55
CA LEU A 25 -11.70 -8.95 -5.66
C LEU A 25 -11.42 -9.61 -7.02
N ASN A 26 -10.38 -10.44 -7.11
CA ASN A 26 -10.04 -11.21 -8.30
C ASN A 26 -11.15 -12.20 -8.66
N TRP A 27 -11.62 -13.02 -7.70
CA TRP A 27 -12.74 -13.94 -7.93
C TRP A 27 -14.06 -13.21 -8.22
N GLY A 28 -14.26 -12.01 -7.67
CA GLY A 28 -15.41 -11.16 -7.98
C GLY A 28 -15.42 -10.68 -9.43
N VAL A 29 -14.28 -10.21 -9.95
CA VAL A 29 -14.14 -9.81 -11.37
C VAL A 29 -14.32 -11.01 -12.31
N GLY A 30 -13.77 -12.17 -11.95
CA GLY A 30 -13.96 -13.41 -12.71
C GLY A 30 -15.44 -13.85 -12.78
N LEU A 31 -16.12 -13.87 -11.63
CA LEU A 31 -17.54 -14.21 -11.54
C LEU A 31 -18.40 -13.23 -12.36
N LEU A 32 -18.15 -11.93 -12.24
CA LEU A 32 -18.87 -10.90 -12.99
C LEU A 32 -18.70 -11.12 -14.50
N THR A 33 -17.47 -11.33 -14.96
CA THR A 33 -17.15 -11.54 -16.38
C THR A 33 -17.83 -12.79 -16.93
N VAL A 34 -17.74 -13.92 -16.22
CA VAL A 34 -18.36 -15.19 -16.66
C VAL A 34 -19.89 -15.08 -16.67
N THR A 35 -20.47 -14.46 -15.64
CA THR A 35 -21.94 -14.29 -15.56
C THR A 35 -22.45 -13.38 -16.67
N SER A 36 -21.78 -12.25 -16.92
CA SER A 36 -22.12 -11.34 -18.01
C SER A 36 -21.92 -11.96 -19.40
N ALA A 37 -20.89 -12.78 -19.60
CA ALA A 37 -20.69 -13.50 -20.86
C ALA A 37 -21.78 -14.56 -21.11
N VAL A 38 -22.17 -15.31 -20.08
CA VAL A 38 -23.25 -16.30 -20.18
C VAL A 38 -24.61 -15.63 -20.42
N LEU A 39 -24.87 -14.50 -19.78
CA LEU A 39 -26.09 -13.71 -20.01
C LEU A 39 -26.14 -13.15 -21.43
N LEU A 40 -25.03 -12.58 -21.91
CA LEU A 40 -24.92 -12.03 -23.26
C LEU A 40 -25.11 -13.13 -24.32
N ASP A 41 -24.47 -14.28 -24.16
CA ASP A 41 -24.61 -15.41 -25.09
C ASP A 41 -26.02 -16.02 -25.07
N THR A 42 -26.67 -16.04 -23.91
CA THR A 42 -28.07 -16.49 -23.79
C THR A 42 -29.04 -15.48 -24.41
N PHE A 43 -28.78 -14.19 -24.25
CA PHE A 43 -29.54 -13.12 -24.87
C PHE A 43 -29.45 -13.17 -26.40
N LEU A 44 -28.24 -13.29 -26.97
CA LEU A 44 -28.01 -13.42 -28.43
C LEU A 44 -28.51 -14.74 -29.01
N GLY A 45 -28.58 -15.79 -28.19
CA GLY A 45 -29.19 -17.06 -28.59
C GLY A 45 -30.72 -17.02 -28.60
N THR A 46 -31.32 -16.13 -27.81
CA THR A 46 -32.78 -15.96 -27.70
C THR A 46 -33.31 -14.95 -28.72
N PHE A 47 -32.57 -13.87 -28.92
CA PHE A 47 -32.84 -12.84 -29.91
C PHE A 47 -31.84 -13.00 -31.05
N ASN A 48 -32.35 -13.29 -32.25
CA ASN A 48 -31.55 -13.57 -33.45
C ASN A 48 -30.27 -12.72 -33.52
N ARG A 49 -29.11 -13.41 -33.51
CA ARG A 49 -27.79 -12.77 -33.31
C ARG A 49 -27.51 -11.70 -34.35
N ASP A 50 -27.89 -11.94 -35.60
CA ASP A 50 -27.62 -11.01 -36.70
C ASP A 50 -28.46 -9.73 -36.58
N ASP A 51 -29.72 -9.85 -36.14
CA ASP A 51 -30.61 -8.70 -35.91
C ASP A 51 -30.15 -7.88 -34.71
N MET A 52 -29.71 -8.54 -33.64
CA MET A 52 -29.17 -7.86 -32.44
C MET A 52 -27.82 -7.20 -32.71
N LEU A 53 -26.94 -7.82 -33.50
CA LEU A 53 -25.68 -7.20 -33.91
C LEU A 53 -25.93 -5.94 -34.76
N ALA A 54 -26.91 -5.99 -35.65
CA ALA A 54 -27.32 -4.83 -36.44
C ALA A 54 -27.92 -3.71 -35.56
N GLN A 55 -28.67 -4.07 -34.51
CA GLN A 55 -29.32 -3.12 -33.62
C GLN A 55 -28.37 -2.49 -32.58
N PHE A 56 -27.43 -3.27 -32.01
CA PHE A 56 -26.45 -2.78 -31.04
C PHE A 56 -25.24 -2.11 -31.70
N GLY A 57 -24.89 -2.50 -32.93
CA GLY A 57 -23.78 -1.91 -33.69
C GLY A 57 -22.49 -1.79 -32.88
N PHE A 58 -21.99 -0.56 -32.72
CA PHE A 58 -20.78 -0.25 -31.96
C PHE A 58 -20.84 -0.69 -30.48
N PHE A 59 -21.99 -0.61 -29.82
CA PHE A 59 -22.12 -0.96 -28.40
C PHE A 59 -21.84 -2.43 -28.12
N PHE A 60 -22.11 -3.31 -29.09
CA PHE A 60 -21.74 -4.72 -28.98
C PHE A 60 -20.23 -4.90 -28.79
N TYR A 61 -19.43 -4.18 -29.57
CA TYR A 61 -17.97 -4.23 -29.48
C TYR A 61 -17.44 -3.63 -28.18
N VAL A 62 -18.11 -2.62 -27.62
CA VAL A 62 -17.77 -2.07 -26.30
C VAL A 62 -18.00 -3.09 -25.19
N ILE A 63 -19.16 -3.77 -25.21
CA ILE A 63 -19.50 -4.81 -24.22
C ILE A 63 -18.55 -6.00 -24.38
N ALA A 64 -18.32 -6.46 -25.62
CA ALA A 64 -17.37 -7.53 -25.91
C ALA A 64 -15.95 -7.16 -25.47
N GLY A 65 -15.50 -5.92 -25.72
CA GLY A 65 -14.22 -5.39 -25.27
C GLY A 65 -14.09 -5.36 -23.75
N LEU A 66 -15.15 -4.98 -23.04
CA LEU A 66 -15.18 -4.98 -21.58
C LEU A 66 -15.12 -6.41 -21.02
N LEU A 67 -15.84 -7.35 -21.63
CA LEU A 67 -15.77 -8.77 -21.25
C LEU A 67 -14.39 -9.38 -21.50
N ILE A 68 -13.79 -9.12 -22.66
CA ILE A 68 -12.45 -9.61 -23.00
C ILE A 68 -11.41 -8.97 -22.08
N GLY A 69 -11.53 -7.66 -21.81
CA GLY A 69 -10.64 -6.94 -20.88
C GLY A 69 -10.76 -7.45 -19.45
N GLY A 70 -11.98 -7.66 -18.96
CA GLY A 70 -12.25 -8.27 -17.66
C GLY A 70 -11.72 -9.69 -17.54
N ALA A 71 -11.86 -10.50 -18.60
CA ALA A 71 -11.32 -11.85 -18.67
C ALA A 71 -9.79 -11.86 -18.69
N ALA A 72 -9.15 -10.97 -19.47
CA ALA A 72 -7.71 -10.84 -19.54
C ALA A 72 -7.11 -10.36 -18.21
N TYR A 73 -7.73 -9.37 -17.57
CA TYR A 73 -7.34 -8.89 -16.24
C TYR A 73 -7.46 -10.00 -15.20
N TRP A 74 -8.59 -10.73 -15.18
CA TRP A 74 -8.80 -11.85 -14.27
C TRP A 74 -7.78 -12.97 -14.49
N LEU A 75 -7.54 -13.35 -15.74
CA LEU A 75 -6.56 -14.38 -16.11
C LEU A 75 -5.15 -13.95 -15.70
N PHE A 76 -4.75 -12.71 -15.98
CA PHE A 76 -3.45 -12.17 -15.60
C PHE A 76 -3.28 -12.14 -14.08
N SER A 77 -4.33 -11.78 -13.34
CA SER A 77 -4.36 -11.77 -11.88
C SER A 77 -4.18 -13.17 -11.26
N LEU A 78 -4.69 -14.22 -11.92
CA LEU A 78 -4.45 -15.61 -11.50
C LEU A 78 -3.00 -16.06 -11.68
N PHE A 79 -2.27 -15.48 -12.65
CA PHE A 79 -0.87 -15.80 -12.96
C PHE A 79 0.17 -14.89 -12.28
N GLN A 80 -0.24 -14.00 -11.37
CA GLN A 80 0.69 -13.14 -10.63
C GLN A 80 1.59 -13.78 -9.55
N PRO A 81 1.61 -15.09 -9.21
CA PRO A 81 2.54 -15.57 -8.20
C PRO A 81 3.98 -15.86 -8.69
N VAL A 82 4.39 -15.54 -9.93
CA VAL A 82 5.74 -15.93 -10.43
C VAL A 82 6.65 -14.75 -10.82
N GLN A 83 6.13 -13.55 -11.13
CA GLN A 83 6.99 -12.43 -11.52
C GLN A 83 7.68 -11.71 -10.34
N ALA A 84 7.31 -12.03 -9.10
CA ALA A 84 8.04 -11.57 -7.91
C ALA A 84 9.40 -12.27 -7.69
N LEU A 85 9.75 -13.31 -8.49
CA LEU A 85 10.99 -14.08 -8.31
C LEU A 85 12.13 -13.77 -9.30
N VAL A 86 11.94 -12.92 -10.32
CA VAL A 86 12.98 -12.67 -11.35
C VAL A 86 13.83 -11.41 -11.06
N GLY A 87 13.52 -10.64 -10.02
CA GLY A 87 14.28 -9.42 -9.67
C GLY A 87 15.46 -9.61 -8.71
N LYS A 88 15.71 -10.82 -8.17
CA LYS A 88 16.83 -11.06 -7.24
C LYS A 88 17.96 -11.85 -7.90
N GLN A 89 18.81 -11.16 -8.67
CA GLN A 89 20.18 -11.61 -8.88
C GLN A 89 21.04 -11.18 -7.68
N ALA A 90 21.78 -12.14 -7.12
CA ALA A 90 22.66 -12.03 -5.95
C ALA A 90 23.98 -11.26 -6.25
N PRO A 91 24.84 -11.04 -5.23
CA PRO A 91 25.87 -12.06 -4.99
C PRO A 91 26.18 -12.39 -3.51
N VAL A 92 26.32 -13.70 -3.29
CA VAL A 92 27.32 -14.47 -2.52
C VAL A 92 27.84 -13.96 -1.16
N THR A 93 27.54 -14.73 -0.10
CA THR A 93 28.51 -15.04 0.97
C THR A 93 28.37 -16.49 1.40
N VAL A 94 29.49 -17.20 1.41
CA VAL A 94 29.68 -18.59 1.85
C VAL A 94 29.59 -18.66 3.38
N GLY A 95 28.86 -19.63 3.92
CA GLY A 95 28.86 -19.89 5.37
C GLY A 95 27.90 -20.98 5.82
N THR A 96 28.39 -22.22 5.84
CA THR A 96 28.03 -23.35 6.73
C THR A 96 26.55 -23.68 6.99
N ALA A 97 26.15 -24.85 6.47
CA ALA A 97 24.87 -25.51 6.71
C ALA A 97 24.67 -25.98 8.16
N VAL A 98 23.47 -25.75 8.69
CA VAL A 98 22.87 -26.43 9.85
C VAL A 98 21.42 -26.80 9.46
N PRO A 99 20.91 -28.01 9.77
CA PRO A 99 19.70 -28.53 9.15
C PRO A 99 18.44 -27.81 9.62
N SER A 100 17.59 -27.50 8.64
CA SER A 100 16.29 -26.85 8.75
C SER A 100 15.22 -27.78 9.33
N ASN A 101 14.74 -27.47 10.53
CA ASN A 101 13.38 -27.83 10.95
C ASN A 101 12.39 -26.85 10.28
N PRO A 102 11.24 -27.30 9.74
CA PRO A 102 10.22 -26.41 9.23
C PRO A 102 9.42 -25.86 10.41
N THR A 103 9.91 -24.78 11.02
CA THR A 103 9.11 -24.01 11.99
C THR A 103 8.31 -22.99 11.20
N THR A 104 7.05 -23.32 10.95
CA THR A 104 5.99 -22.35 10.63
C THR A 104 6.09 -21.20 11.64
N PRO A 105 6.19 -19.91 11.23
CA PRO A 105 6.11 -18.81 12.18
C PRO A 105 4.76 -18.90 12.91
N PRO A 106 4.72 -18.94 14.24
CA PRO A 106 3.46 -18.85 14.96
C PRO A 106 2.88 -17.46 14.68
N GLN A 107 1.72 -17.46 14.02
CA GLN A 107 0.90 -16.27 13.87
C GLN A 107 0.48 -15.83 15.27
N PRO A 108 0.87 -14.63 15.76
CA PRO A 108 0.59 -14.23 17.12
C PRO A 108 -0.92 -14.02 17.30
N THR A 109 -1.53 -14.83 18.16
CA THR A 109 -2.85 -14.56 18.75
C THR A 109 -2.76 -13.26 19.56
N ILE A 110 -3.66 -12.32 19.25
CA ILE A 110 -3.68 -10.92 19.74
C ILE A 110 -3.69 -10.81 21.28
N ASP A 111 -4.15 -11.85 22.00
CA ASP A 111 -4.32 -11.82 23.45
C ASP A 111 -3.03 -12.00 24.27
N ASN A 112 -1.87 -12.28 23.67
CA ASN A 112 -0.64 -12.48 24.44
C ASN A 112 0.64 -12.11 23.67
N ILE A 113 0.65 -10.93 23.07
CA ILE A 113 1.85 -10.40 22.39
C ILE A 113 2.80 -9.86 23.46
N GLN A 114 3.89 -10.59 23.69
CA GLN A 114 4.98 -10.17 24.56
C GLN A 114 6.22 -9.91 23.71
N PHE A 115 6.62 -8.64 23.61
CA PHE A 115 7.87 -8.29 22.94
C PHE A 115 9.06 -8.52 23.88
N SER A 116 10.13 -9.13 23.36
CA SER A 116 11.39 -9.18 24.10
C SER A 116 11.99 -7.76 24.20
N PRO A 117 12.63 -7.39 25.31
CA PRO A 117 13.31 -6.10 25.43
C PRO A 117 14.28 -5.88 24.27
N GLY A 118 14.23 -4.69 23.67
CA GLY A 118 15.13 -4.32 22.58
C GLY A 118 16.40 -3.67 23.11
N THR A 119 17.47 -3.70 22.33
CA THR A 119 18.68 -2.92 22.59
C THR A 119 19.08 -2.20 21.31
N ASP A 120 19.43 -0.92 21.40
CA ASP A 120 19.97 -0.21 20.23
C ASP A 120 21.47 -0.47 20.03
N ALA A 121 22.03 0.11 18.97
CA ALA A 121 23.46 0.04 18.66
C ALA A 121 24.36 0.66 19.73
N THR A 122 23.82 1.48 20.64
CA THR A 122 24.54 2.07 21.78
C THR A 122 24.43 1.26 23.07
N GLY A 123 23.70 0.14 23.06
CA GLY A 123 23.48 -0.69 24.24
C GLY A 123 22.38 -0.17 25.17
N THR A 124 21.62 0.84 24.75
CA THR A 124 20.48 1.34 25.52
C THR A 124 19.34 0.35 25.40
N ALA A 125 18.87 -0.17 26.54
CA ALA A 125 17.73 -1.07 26.59
C ALA A 125 16.43 -0.28 26.44
N PHE A 126 15.56 -0.72 25.52
CA PHE A 126 14.23 -0.14 25.31
C PHE A 126 13.16 -1.18 25.58
N ASP A 127 12.12 -0.76 26.28
CA ASP A 127 10.94 -1.58 26.49
C ASP A 127 10.05 -1.53 25.24
N ARG A 128 10.14 -2.61 24.44
CA ARG A 128 9.35 -2.76 23.22
C ARG A 128 7.88 -3.00 23.51
N GLN A 129 7.56 -3.55 24.69
CA GLN A 129 6.17 -3.71 25.12
C GLN A 129 5.55 -2.33 25.37
N MET A 130 6.28 -1.45 26.05
CA MET A 130 5.86 -0.06 26.28
C MET A 130 5.61 0.69 24.97
N ILE A 131 6.52 0.58 23.99
CA ILE A 131 6.36 1.24 22.68
C ILE A 131 5.12 0.70 21.95
N TYR A 132 4.90 -0.62 21.98
CA TYR A 132 3.71 -1.21 21.37
C TYR A 132 2.42 -0.67 21.99
N GLU A 133 2.35 -0.62 23.32
CA GLU A 133 1.18 -0.10 24.04
C GLU A 133 0.97 1.39 23.75
N GLU A 134 2.04 2.18 23.70
CA GLU A 134 1.96 3.60 23.37
C GLU A 134 1.46 3.84 21.95
N ILE A 135 1.94 3.08 20.96
CA ILE A 135 1.43 3.15 19.59
C ILE A 135 -0.04 2.73 19.54
N ARG A 136 -0.39 1.60 20.17
CA ARG A 136 -1.76 1.07 20.17
C ARG A 136 -2.76 2.04 20.78
N ASP A 137 -2.41 2.63 21.93
CA ASP A 137 -3.36 3.38 22.76
C ASP A 137 -3.44 4.86 22.35
N ARG A 138 -2.38 5.42 21.74
CA ARG A 138 -2.30 6.86 21.45
C ARG A 138 -2.23 7.21 19.96
N LEU A 139 -1.80 6.31 19.08
CA LEU A 139 -1.69 6.61 17.65
C LEU A 139 -2.93 6.11 16.90
N GLY A 140 -3.53 7.02 16.12
CA GLY A 140 -4.55 6.66 15.16
C GLY A 140 -3.95 6.09 13.87
N ARG A 141 -4.82 5.60 12.96
CA ARG A 141 -4.38 5.03 11.67
C ARG A 141 -3.52 6.00 10.85
N GLU A 142 -3.87 7.28 10.82
CA GLU A 142 -3.08 8.30 10.10
C GLU A 142 -1.70 8.51 10.72
N ASP A 143 -1.57 8.41 12.03
CA ASP A 143 -0.31 8.54 12.75
C ASP A 143 0.60 7.33 12.50
N VAL A 144 0.03 6.13 12.43
CA VAL A 144 0.76 4.91 12.03
C VAL A 144 1.24 5.02 10.58
N LEU A 145 0.47 5.63 9.67
CA LEU A 145 0.93 5.89 8.31
C LEU A 145 2.09 6.90 8.26
N ASP A 146 2.07 7.93 9.11
CA ASP A 146 3.21 8.84 9.25
C ASP A 146 4.43 8.15 9.84
N LEU A 147 4.22 7.24 10.79
CA LEU A 147 5.28 6.42 11.39
C LEU A 147 5.99 5.58 10.32
N LEU A 148 5.22 4.94 9.42
CA LEU A 148 5.77 4.19 8.30
C LEU A 148 6.60 5.05 7.35
N PHE A 149 6.06 6.22 6.99
CA PHE A 149 6.75 7.18 6.15
C PHE A 149 8.07 7.64 6.76
N ASP A 150 8.04 8.04 8.03
CA ASP A 150 9.22 8.55 8.75
C ASP A 150 10.30 7.47 8.98
N LEU A 151 9.90 6.21 9.15
CA LEU A 151 10.81 5.07 9.24
C LEU A 151 11.33 4.59 7.88
N GLY A 152 10.87 5.17 6.78
CA GLY A 152 11.23 4.73 5.43
C GLY A 152 10.78 3.29 5.14
N ILE A 153 9.72 2.83 5.80
CA ILE A 153 9.13 1.52 5.56
C ILE A 153 8.17 1.65 4.38
N ARG A 154 8.34 0.82 3.36
CA ARG A 154 7.41 0.81 2.22
C ARG A 154 6.13 0.08 2.60
N ASP A 155 5.00 0.54 2.07
CA ASP A 155 3.68 -0.03 2.35
C ASP A 155 3.64 -1.55 2.14
N ASN A 156 4.28 -2.05 1.09
CA ASN A 156 4.30 -3.48 0.75
C ASN A 156 5.16 -4.36 1.67
N GLU A 157 5.95 -3.76 2.56
CA GLU A 157 6.79 -4.51 3.52
C GLU A 157 6.02 -4.89 4.78
N VAL A 158 4.93 -4.18 5.07
CA VAL A 158 4.18 -4.30 6.32
C VAL A 158 2.67 -4.41 6.14
N MET A 159 2.12 -3.91 5.03
CA MET A 159 0.69 -3.94 4.74
C MET A 159 0.31 -5.09 3.81
N ASN A 160 -0.62 -5.92 4.29
CA ASN A 160 -1.44 -6.80 3.47
C ASN A 160 -2.84 -6.18 3.26
N LEU A 161 -3.49 -6.50 2.13
CA LEU A 161 -4.73 -5.87 1.63
C LEU A 161 -5.95 -5.85 2.59
N GLN A 162 -5.91 -6.56 3.72
CA GLN A 162 -7.00 -6.65 4.72
C GLN A 162 -6.49 -6.56 6.17
N GLN A 163 -5.32 -5.97 6.40
CA GLN A 163 -4.65 -6.05 7.68
C GLN A 163 -5.28 -5.12 8.75
N ASP A 164 -5.50 -5.69 9.94
CA ASP A 164 -5.91 -4.94 11.13
C ASP A 164 -4.78 -4.01 11.61
N MET A 165 -5.15 -2.88 12.22
CA MET A 165 -4.22 -1.89 12.74
C MET A 165 -3.24 -2.50 13.75
N HIS A 166 -3.71 -3.41 14.62
CA HIS A 166 -2.85 -4.13 15.56
C HIS A 166 -1.77 -4.95 14.84
N GLN A 167 -2.15 -5.71 13.83
CA GLN A 167 -1.21 -6.50 13.05
C GLN A 167 -0.22 -5.62 12.29
N LEU A 168 -0.65 -4.43 11.84
CA LEU A 168 0.25 -3.45 11.22
C LEU A 168 1.32 -2.98 12.21
N ILE A 169 0.92 -2.63 13.45
CA ILE A 169 1.85 -2.21 14.50
C ILE A 169 2.85 -3.33 14.82
N ILE A 170 2.38 -4.58 14.97
CA ILE A 170 3.26 -5.74 15.20
C ILE A 170 4.28 -5.88 14.07
N ASN A 171 3.83 -5.83 12.81
CA ASN A 171 4.72 -5.95 11.66
C ASN A 171 5.79 -4.83 11.64
N ILE A 172 5.42 -3.61 12.05
CA ILE A 172 6.38 -2.49 12.19
C ILE A 172 7.39 -2.80 13.30
N MET A 173 6.94 -3.24 14.47
CA MET A 173 7.78 -3.59 15.63
C MET A 173 8.78 -4.72 15.30
N GLU A 174 8.35 -5.72 14.53
CA GLU A 174 9.21 -6.83 14.09
C GLU A 174 10.18 -6.38 13.00
N LEU A 175 9.72 -5.62 12.01
CA LEU A 175 10.57 -5.16 10.92
C LEU A 175 11.67 -4.21 11.41
N THR A 176 11.33 -3.30 12.32
CA THR A 176 12.30 -2.37 12.91
C THR A 176 13.33 -3.09 13.78
N GLU A 177 12.94 -4.13 14.53
CA GLU A 177 13.88 -4.99 15.23
C GLU A 177 14.82 -5.71 14.27
N GLN A 178 14.29 -6.33 13.22
CA GLN A 178 15.11 -7.03 12.20
C GLN A 178 16.12 -6.09 11.53
N ARG A 179 15.78 -4.81 11.40
CA ARG A 179 16.66 -3.77 10.84
C ARG A 179 17.59 -3.12 11.88
N GLY A 180 17.48 -3.47 13.16
CA GLY A 180 18.22 -2.80 14.24
C GLY A 180 17.81 -1.33 14.46
N GLN A 181 16.60 -0.97 14.04
CA GLN A 181 16.05 0.40 14.04
C GLN A 181 15.07 0.65 15.20
N THR A 182 15.05 -0.19 16.23
CA THR A 182 14.15 -0.05 17.38
C THR A 182 14.28 1.30 18.09
N GLY A 183 15.49 1.85 18.21
CA GLY A 183 15.70 3.18 18.77
C GLY A 183 15.12 4.30 17.89
N GLN A 184 15.21 4.16 16.57
CA GLN A 184 14.60 5.10 15.62
C GLN A 184 13.07 5.03 15.67
N LEU A 185 12.50 3.84 15.88
CA LEU A 185 11.07 3.66 16.13
C LEU A 185 10.61 4.47 17.34
N ALA A 186 11.26 4.29 18.50
CA ALA A 186 10.92 5.02 19.72
C ALA A 186 10.95 6.55 19.51
N LEU A 187 12.03 7.05 18.91
CA LEU A 187 12.19 8.48 18.60
C LEU A 187 11.12 9.00 17.62
N THR A 188 10.73 8.19 16.64
CA THR A 188 9.71 8.58 15.66
C THR A 188 8.33 8.62 16.29
N VAL A 189 8.01 7.67 17.16
CA VAL A 189 6.76 7.65 17.94
C VAL A 189 6.65 8.91 18.81
N GLU A 190 7.72 9.23 19.55
CA GLU A 190 7.79 10.45 20.36
C GLU A 190 7.54 11.71 19.51
N ARG A 191 8.18 11.82 18.35
CA ARG A 191 8.01 12.98 17.45
C ARG A 191 6.61 13.10 16.88
N ILE A 192 5.89 12.00 16.70
CA ILE A 192 4.50 12.02 16.24
C ILE A 192 3.57 12.47 17.36
N LEU A 193 3.78 11.99 18.57
CA LEU A 193 2.99 12.35 19.76
C LEU A 193 3.25 13.77 20.24
N THR A 194 4.50 14.19 20.21
CA THR A 194 4.98 15.51 20.62
C THR A 194 5.78 16.14 19.47
N PRO A 195 5.09 16.73 18.49
CA PRO A 195 5.75 17.34 17.35
C PRO A 195 6.64 18.50 17.81
N PRO A 196 7.86 18.63 17.27
CA PRO A 196 8.75 19.73 17.60
C PRO A 196 8.11 21.07 17.23
N ALA A 197 8.32 22.07 18.07
CA ALA A 197 7.87 23.43 17.78
C ALA A 197 8.52 23.95 16.48
N PRO A 198 7.82 24.78 15.68
CA PRO A 198 8.35 25.31 14.42
C PRO A 198 9.71 26.00 14.57
N GLU A 199 9.96 26.65 15.70
CA GLU A 199 11.19 27.38 16.00
C GLU A 199 12.39 26.44 16.24
N ALA A 200 12.13 25.19 16.64
CA ALA A 200 13.14 24.16 16.85
C ALA A 200 13.50 23.41 15.57
N LEU A 201 12.77 23.63 14.47
CA LEU A 201 13.08 23.02 13.18
C LEU A 201 14.36 23.62 12.58
N PRO A 202 15.15 22.82 11.85
CA PRO A 202 16.32 23.33 11.16
C PRO A 202 15.90 24.40 10.14
N ARG A 203 16.77 25.41 10.00
CA ARG A 203 16.63 26.40 8.93
C ARG A 203 16.62 25.69 7.58
N LEU A 204 15.85 26.23 6.65
CA LEU A 204 15.67 25.66 5.31
C LEU A 204 16.98 25.47 4.54
N GLU A 205 17.94 26.38 4.74
CA GLU A 205 19.29 26.33 4.18
C GLU A 205 20.08 25.07 4.58
N LYS A 206 19.72 24.45 5.71
CA LYS A 206 20.36 23.24 6.23
C LYS A 206 19.62 21.96 5.83
N ILE A 207 18.46 22.09 5.19
CA ILE A 207 17.68 20.95 4.71
C ILE A 207 18.26 20.53 3.36
N SER A 208 18.66 19.26 3.29
CA SER A 208 19.28 18.64 2.11
C SER A 208 18.61 17.30 1.80
N LEU A 209 19.01 16.68 0.68
CA LEU A 209 18.59 15.33 0.29
C LEU A 209 18.90 14.26 1.36
N GLU A 210 19.94 14.47 2.17
CA GLU A 210 20.34 13.56 3.24
C GLU A 210 19.52 13.75 4.52
N SER A 211 18.69 14.78 4.58
CA SER A 211 17.85 15.05 5.75
C SER A 211 16.77 13.99 5.91
N PRO A 212 16.49 13.52 7.14
CA PRO A 212 15.42 12.57 7.39
C PRO A 212 14.07 13.05 6.83
N PRO A 213 13.24 12.17 6.24
CA PRO A 213 11.91 12.52 5.70
C PRO A 213 11.02 13.23 6.73
N THR A 214 11.18 12.87 8.00
CA THR A 214 10.52 13.50 9.14
C THR A 214 10.71 15.01 9.19
N ILE A 215 11.91 15.52 8.88
CA ILE A 215 12.20 16.97 8.95
C ILE A 215 11.38 17.72 7.90
N LEU A 216 11.40 17.23 6.66
CA LEU A 216 10.64 17.82 5.55
C LEU A 216 9.13 17.80 5.85
N ARG A 217 8.63 16.68 6.38
CA ARG A 217 7.22 16.56 6.77
C ARG A 217 6.84 17.61 7.82
N HIS A 218 7.59 17.72 8.91
CA HIS A 218 7.31 18.70 9.96
C HIS A 218 7.44 20.15 9.46
N TYR A 219 8.43 20.42 8.61
CA TYR A 219 8.61 21.75 8.02
C TYR A 219 7.43 22.17 7.15
N LEU A 220 6.96 21.29 6.26
CA LEU A 220 5.77 21.56 5.45
C LEU A 220 4.51 21.71 6.31
N LEU A 221 4.37 20.91 7.37
CA LEU A 221 3.23 21.02 8.28
C LEU A 221 3.24 22.31 9.09
N ALA A 222 4.41 22.85 9.43
CA ALA A 222 4.55 24.08 10.19
C ALA A 222 4.42 25.35 9.32
N HIS A 223 5.06 25.37 8.15
CA HIS A 223 5.27 26.62 7.39
C HIS A 223 4.42 26.76 6.12
N TYR A 224 3.75 25.71 5.65
CA TYR A 224 2.91 25.77 4.46
C TYR A 224 1.45 25.73 4.87
N ASP A 225 0.61 26.59 4.33
CA ASP A 225 -0.84 26.39 4.34
C ASP A 225 -1.26 25.48 3.17
N LEU A 226 -2.56 25.17 3.07
CA LEU A 226 -3.07 24.30 2.01
C LEU A 226 -2.90 24.93 0.62
N GLU A 227 -3.07 26.24 0.50
CA GLU A 227 -2.95 26.95 -0.78
C GLU A 227 -1.51 26.93 -1.30
N LYS A 228 -0.54 27.24 -0.44
CA LYS A 228 0.89 27.18 -0.77
C LYS A 228 1.32 25.75 -1.08
N LEU A 229 0.79 24.76 -0.36
CA LEU A 229 1.07 23.35 -0.63
C LEU A 229 0.51 22.93 -2.01
N GLN A 230 -0.71 23.34 -2.35
CA GLN A 230 -1.30 23.10 -3.66
C GLN A 230 -0.49 23.75 -4.78
N LYS A 231 -0.14 25.03 -4.64
CA LYS A 231 0.69 25.75 -5.61
C LYS A 231 2.03 25.04 -5.82
N THR A 232 2.65 24.56 -4.74
CA THR A 232 3.91 23.81 -4.81
C THR A 232 3.74 22.48 -5.54
N ALA A 233 2.69 21.72 -5.24
CA ALA A 233 2.38 20.47 -5.94
C ALA A 233 2.18 20.70 -7.44
N VAL A 234 1.43 21.74 -7.82
CA VAL A 234 1.19 22.11 -9.23
C VAL A 234 2.49 22.50 -9.93
N THR A 235 3.36 23.30 -9.29
CA THR A 235 4.68 23.66 -9.85
C THR A 235 5.55 22.44 -10.08
N LEU A 236 5.48 21.43 -9.20
CA LEU A 236 6.18 20.15 -9.32
C LEU A 236 5.53 19.20 -10.35
N GLY A 237 4.45 19.61 -11.01
CA GLY A 237 3.69 18.76 -11.94
C GLY A 237 2.99 17.58 -11.26
N VAL A 238 2.69 17.71 -9.97
CA VAL A 238 1.93 16.72 -9.20
C VAL A 238 0.45 17.09 -9.27
N ASP A 239 -0.38 16.14 -9.69
CA ASP A 239 -1.82 16.32 -9.72
C ASP A 239 -2.37 16.38 -8.27
N TRP A 240 -2.76 17.58 -7.84
CA TRP A 240 -3.25 17.85 -6.50
C TRP A 240 -4.48 17.01 -6.14
N GLU A 241 -5.34 16.75 -7.13
CA GLU A 241 -6.59 15.99 -6.95
C GLU A 241 -6.32 14.49 -6.75
N GLN A 242 -5.16 13.99 -7.17
CA GLN A 242 -4.74 12.60 -6.94
C GLN A 242 -4.17 12.36 -5.54
N LEU A 243 -3.79 13.40 -4.80
CA LEU A 243 -3.33 13.28 -3.41
C LEU A 243 -4.52 13.09 -2.46
N ALA A 244 -4.34 12.46 -1.29
CA ALA A 244 -5.42 12.18 -0.32
C ALA A 244 -6.37 13.37 -0.05
N MET A 245 -7.68 13.12 -0.04
CA MET A 245 -8.72 14.16 0.06
C MET A 245 -8.99 14.66 1.50
N THR A 246 -8.38 14.06 2.52
CA THR A 246 -8.88 14.13 3.90
C THR A 246 -8.26 15.23 4.75
N SER A 247 -6.93 15.39 4.74
CA SER A 247 -6.26 16.32 5.66
C SER A 247 -4.95 16.89 5.10
N LYS A 248 -4.52 18.05 5.62
CA LYS A 248 -3.20 18.64 5.33
C LYS A 248 -2.07 17.62 5.61
N LYS A 249 -2.18 16.87 6.71
CA LYS A 249 -1.22 15.84 7.11
C LYS A 249 -1.07 14.77 6.03
N SER A 250 -2.21 14.21 5.59
CA SER A 250 -2.27 13.19 4.55
C SER A 250 -1.77 13.73 3.19
N LYS A 251 -2.14 14.96 2.80
CA LYS A 251 -1.64 15.62 1.58
C LYS A 251 -0.13 15.79 1.58
N VAL A 252 0.46 16.25 2.71
CA VAL A 252 1.92 16.41 2.83
C VAL A 252 2.62 15.05 2.71
N ARG A 253 2.14 14.03 3.44
CA ARG A 253 2.71 12.68 3.39
C ARG A 253 2.65 12.11 1.98
N ASP A 254 1.52 12.21 1.29
CA ASP A 254 1.35 11.69 -0.07
C ASP A 254 2.23 12.42 -1.09
N LEU A 255 2.33 13.74 -0.98
CA LEU A 255 3.23 14.55 -1.82
C LEU A 255 4.68 14.09 -1.64
N LEU A 256 5.13 13.96 -0.39
CA LEU A 256 6.48 13.50 -0.10
C LEU A 256 6.71 12.07 -0.58
N HIS A 257 5.78 11.15 -0.33
CA HIS A 257 5.85 9.78 -0.85
C HIS A 257 5.99 9.76 -2.38
N TYR A 258 5.19 10.56 -3.08
CA TYR A 258 5.24 10.67 -4.54
C TYR A 258 6.63 11.11 -5.02
N LEU A 259 7.19 12.15 -4.39
CA LEU A 259 8.48 12.71 -4.76
C LEU A 259 9.64 11.77 -4.42
N TYR A 260 9.64 11.14 -3.24
CA TYR A 260 10.64 10.14 -2.87
C TYR A 260 10.64 8.94 -3.82
N ARG A 261 9.45 8.43 -4.21
CA ARG A 261 9.34 7.31 -5.15
C ARG A 261 9.91 7.62 -6.53
N ARG A 262 9.86 8.89 -6.95
CA ARG A 262 10.38 9.35 -8.24
C ARG A 262 11.77 9.96 -8.15
N ASN A 263 12.38 9.98 -6.97
CA ASN A 263 13.68 10.63 -6.72
C ASN A 263 13.69 12.11 -7.14
N ARG A 264 12.62 12.86 -6.80
CA ARG A 264 12.40 14.28 -7.15
C ARG A 264 12.31 15.19 -5.91
N ILE A 265 12.93 14.80 -4.80
CA ILE A 265 12.89 15.56 -3.54
C ILE A 265 13.78 16.80 -3.61
N ASP A 266 14.85 16.73 -4.38
CA ASP A 266 15.71 17.86 -4.77
C ASP A 266 14.89 19.01 -5.33
N GLU A 267 14.01 18.74 -6.30
CA GLU A 267 13.15 19.77 -6.90
C GLU A 267 12.27 20.48 -5.87
N LEU A 268 11.75 19.75 -4.88
CA LEU A 268 10.98 20.34 -3.78
C LEU A 268 11.86 21.21 -2.89
N ILE A 269 13.05 20.73 -2.51
CA ILE A 269 13.99 21.48 -1.65
C ILE A 269 14.39 22.78 -2.34
N ASP A 270 14.75 22.71 -3.63
CA ASP A 270 15.12 23.88 -4.43
C ASP A 270 13.97 24.89 -4.51
N LEU A 271 12.75 24.43 -4.76
CA LEU A 271 11.57 25.30 -4.75
C LEU A 271 11.29 25.91 -3.38
N MET A 272 11.49 25.17 -2.29
CA MET A 272 11.32 25.71 -0.95
C MET A 272 12.33 26.83 -0.71
N GLN A 273 13.60 26.60 -1.05
CA GLN A 273 14.69 27.57 -0.87
C GLN A 273 14.46 28.82 -1.72
N ALA A 274 14.05 28.66 -2.98
CA ALA A 274 13.75 29.77 -3.89
C ALA A 274 12.55 30.64 -3.49
N ASN A 275 11.58 30.09 -2.76
CA ASN A 275 10.41 30.85 -2.29
C ASN A 275 10.65 31.57 -0.96
N THR A 276 11.86 31.48 -0.39
CA THR A 276 12.22 32.12 0.88
C THR A 276 13.12 33.35 0.68
N SER A 277 13.69 33.52 -0.52
CA SER A 277 14.40 34.72 -0.99
C SER A 277 13.45 35.72 -1.63
#